data_AF-A0A5B0BUD8-F1
#
_entry.id   AF-A0A5B0BUD8-F1
#
_cell.length_a   1.000
_cell.length_b   1.000
_cell.length_c   1.000
_cell.angle_alpha   90.00
_cell.angle_beta   90.00
_cell.angle_gamma   90.00
#
_symmetry.space_group_name_H-M   'P 1'
#
loop_
_entity.id
_entity.type
_entity.pdbx_description
1 polymer ?
#
loop_
_entity_poly.entity_id
_entity_poly.type
_entity_poly.pdbx_seq_one_letter_code
_entity_poly.pdbx_strand_id
1 'polypeptide(L)'
;MNSNLVFRALTLSLIAFFNSPVIAQNALTIASTVAPSEEQTATSRVSDEQQARDWGLHTEEWARYRQLMQGPLGLFSPNLDPLTALGIEARSDKERRRYAELQVQVEARRAEKTLAYQRAYDTAWQRLHPGMQRVTLPGHTPGNSSTTVNSTDRIAVFIKDGCAPCGLAVQQLQASDVGFDLYMVGSRANDTLIRDWAKRASINPDRVRNGSITLNHDAGRWLSLGLPGDLPAVVRQVNGQWQRQRQ
;
A
#
# COMPACT_ATOMS: atom_id res chain seq x y z
N MET A 1 -23.93 62.15 5.62
CA MET A 1 -23.67 62.42 4.19
C MET A 1 -24.44 61.36 3.40
N ASN A 2 -25.77 61.39 3.53
CA ASN A 2 -26.75 61.96 2.57
C ASN A 2 -26.84 61.06 1.32
N SER A 3 -27.84 60.17 1.19
CA SER A 3 -29.27 60.44 0.88
C SER A 3 -29.41 61.09 -0.51
N ASN A 4 -30.34 60.76 -1.41
CA ASN A 4 -31.52 59.89 -1.43
C ASN A 4 -31.92 59.76 -2.92
N LEU A 5 -32.50 58.61 -3.26
CA LEU A 5 -33.80 58.43 -3.92
C LEU A 5 -34.51 59.63 -4.63
N VAL A 6 -35.15 59.28 -5.77
CA VAL A 6 -36.50 59.69 -6.25
C VAL A 6 -36.59 60.65 -7.48
N PHE A 7 -36.83 60.00 -8.63
CA PHE A 7 -38.04 60.08 -9.50
C PHE A 7 -38.35 61.30 -10.40
N ARG A 8 -38.83 60.92 -11.61
CA ARG A 8 -39.70 61.62 -12.59
C ARG A 8 -38.99 62.72 -13.40
N ALA A 9 -39.22 62.92 -14.70
CA ALA A 9 -40.37 62.59 -15.53
C ALA A 9 -39.99 62.51 -17.03
N LEU A 10 -40.92 61.92 -17.79
CA LEU A 10 -41.03 61.96 -19.25
C LEU A 10 -40.78 63.36 -19.83
N THR A 11 -39.97 63.44 -20.89
CA THR A 11 -40.16 64.44 -21.95
C THR A 11 -40.06 63.74 -23.30
N LEU A 12 -41.19 63.72 -24.03
CA LEU A 12 -41.23 63.45 -25.46
C LEU A 12 -40.61 64.65 -26.18
N SER A 13 -39.56 64.43 -26.97
CA SER A 13 -39.16 65.38 -28.01
C SER A 13 -38.98 64.63 -29.33
N LEU A 14 -39.95 64.88 -30.20
CA LEU A 14 -39.90 64.72 -31.65
C LEU A 14 -38.75 65.59 -32.18
N ILE A 15 -37.96 65.12 -33.17
CA ILE A 15 -37.49 65.91 -34.33
C ILE A 15 -36.49 65.12 -35.20
N ALA A 16 -36.80 65.19 -36.51
CA ALA A 16 -35.97 65.07 -37.71
C ALA A 16 -35.24 63.75 -38.04
N PHE A 17 -35.86 63.03 -38.97
CA PHE A 17 -35.18 62.16 -39.93
C PHE A 17 -34.17 62.96 -40.76
N PHE A 18 -32.88 62.71 -40.55
CA PHE A 18 -31.86 62.93 -41.57
C PHE A 18 -31.49 61.57 -42.17
N ASN A 19 -31.98 61.31 -43.38
CA ASN A 19 -31.53 60.19 -44.19
C ASN A 19 -30.11 60.47 -44.68
N SER A 20 -29.13 59.79 -44.09
CA SER A 20 -27.81 59.59 -44.72
C SER A 20 -27.77 58.20 -45.33
N PRO A 21 -27.18 58.01 -46.51
CA PRO A 21 -27.07 56.69 -47.10
C PRO A 21 -26.18 55.83 -46.19
N VAL A 22 -26.75 54.77 -45.62
CA VAL A 22 -25.95 53.72 -44.98
C VAL A 22 -25.25 52.98 -46.11
N ILE A 23 -23.95 53.24 -46.26
CA ILE A 23 -23.07 52.32 -46.96
C ILE A 23 -22.99 51.09 -46.06
N ALA A 24 -23.63 49.99 -46.47
CA ALA A 24 -23.45 48.70 -45.84
C ALA A 24 -21.98 48.31 -45.99
N GLN A 25 -21.18 48.58 -44.97
CA GLN A 25 -19.92 47.88 -44.82
C GLN A 25 -20.28 46.45 -44.46
N ASN A 26 -20.21 45.57 -45.45
CA ASN A 26 -19.97 44.16 -45.19
C ASN A 26 -18.66 44.11 -44.41
N ALA A 27 -18.75 44.15 -43.08
CA ALA A 27 -17.68 43.68 -42.24
C ALA A 27 -17.51 42.21 -42.62
N LEU A 28 -16.48 41.92 -43.41
CA LEU A 28 -15.93 40.59 -43.48
C LEU A 28 -15.61 40.24 -42.03
N THR A 29 -16.49 39.45 -41.41
CA THR A 29 -16.14 38.65 -40.26
C THR A 29 -15.02 37.77 -40.76
N ILE A 30 -13.77 38.22 -40.59
CA ILE A 30 -12.64 37.32 -40.64
C ILE A 30 -12.91 36.39 -39.47
N ALA A 31 -13.53 35.25 -39.77
CA ALA A 31 -13.43 34.11 -38.91
C ALA A 31 -11.93 33.87 -38.78
N SER A 32 -11.34 34.37 -37.70
CA SER A 32 -10.07 33.85 -37.21
C SER A 32 -10.36 32.41 -36.87
N THR A 33 -10.23 31.55 -37.87
CA THR A 33 -9.99 30.13 -37.65
C THR A 33 -8.68 30.12 -36.89
N VAL A 34 -8.76 30.06 -35.56
CA VAL A 34 -7.62 29.76 -34.71
C VAL A 34 -7.26 28.32 -35.07
N ALA A 35 -6.50 28.16 -36.15
CA ALA A 35 -5.83 26.91 -36.42
C ALA A 35 -4.91 26.69 -35.20
N PRO A 36 -5.04 25.57 -34.47
CA PRO A 36 -4.12 25.28 -33.38
C PRO A 36 -2.70 25.38 -33.94
N SER A 37 -1.88 26.23 -33.33
CA SER A 37 -0.53 26.51 -33.82
C SER A 37 0.24 25.19 -33.91
N GLU A 38 1.02 24.97 -34.98
CA GLU A 38 1.78 23.73 -35.16
C GLU A 38 2.67 23.43 -33.94
N GLU A 39 3.19 24.47 -33.29
CA GLU A 39 3.95 24.38 -32.04
C GLU A 39 3.15 23.82 -30.86
N GLN A 40 1.87 24.17 -30.72
CA GLN A 40 0.99 23.64 -29.64
C GLN A 40 0.67 22.15 -29.86
N THR A 41 0.50 21.76 -31.12
CA THR A 41 0.26 20.36 -31.50
C THR A 41 1.52 19.51 -31.30
N ALA A 42 2.70 20.05 -31.63
CA ALA A 42 3.97 19.38 -31.39
C ALA A 42 4.25 19.20 -29.89
N THR A 43 4.01 20.24 -29.08
CA THR A 43 4.22 20.21 -27.62
C THR A 43 3.32 19.19 -26.92
N SER A 44 2.04 19.12 -27.31
CA SER A 44 1.10 18.14 -26.74
C SER A 44 1.46 16.69 -27.10
N ARG A 45 1.93 16.43 -28.33
CA ARG A 45 2.42 15.11 -28.75
C ARG A 45 3.64 14.66 -27.95
N VAL A 46 4.62 15.54 -27.75
CA VAL A 46 5.81 15.23 -26.93
C VAL A 46 5.42 14.90 -25.48
N SER A 47 4.45 15.64 -24.92
CA SER A 47 3.90 15.35 -23.59
C SER A 47 3.20 13.99 -23.52
N ASP A 48 2.41 13.64 -24.53
CA ASP A 48 1.71 12.35 -24.59
C ASP A 48 2.66 11.16 -24.70
N GLU A 49 3.69 11.29 -25.52
CA GLU A 49 4.73 10.26 -25.63
C GLU A 49 5.48 10.08 -24.31
N GLN A 50 5.75 11.15 -23.58
CA GLN A 50 6.40 11.05 -22.28
C GLN A 50 5.49 10.35 -21.27
N GLN A 51 4.21 10.73 -21.22
CA GLN A 51 3.23 10.09 -20.35
C GLN A 51 3.08 8.59 -20.68
N ALA A 52 3.01 8.23 -21.95
CA ALA A 52 2.99 6.82 -22.36
C ALA A 52 4.23 6.06 -21.82
N ARG A 53 5.43 6.62 -22.00
CA ARG A 53 6.69 6.02 -21.52
C ARG A 53 6.72 5.84 -20.00
N ASP A 54 6.25 6.81 -19.23
CA ASP A 54 6.24 6.74 -17.77
C ASP A 54 5.39 5.57 -17.24
N TRP A 55 4.37 5.17 -17.99
CA TRP A 55 3.49 4.03 -17.69
C TRP A 55 3.91 2.73 -18.39
N GLY A 56 4.99 2.73 -19.19
CA GLY A 56 5.40 1.57 -19.98
C GLY A 56 4.43 1.23 -21.12
N LEU A 57 3.68 2.23 -21.59
CA LEU A 57 2.69 2.13 -22.65
C LEU A 57 3.25 2.64 -23.99
N HIS A 58 2.68 2.15 -25.09
CA HIS A 58 2.84 2.78 -26.39
C HIS A 58 1.93 4.00 -26.55
N THR A 59 2.25 4.89 -27.48
CA THR A 59 1.50 6.14 -27.72
C THR A 59 0.04 5.86 -28.09
N GLU A 60 -0.24 4.80 -28.85
CA GLU A 60 -1.61 4.38 -29.16
C GLU A 60 -2.40 3.89 -27.94
N GLU A 61 -1.73 3.26 -26.97
CA GLU A 61 -2.35 2.80 -25.73
C GLU A 61 -2.68 4.00 -24.83
N TRP A 62 -1.81 5.01 -24.80
CA TRP A 62 -2.07 6.29 -24.13
C TRP A 62 -3.26 7.04 -24.75
N ALA A 63 -3.32 7.12 -26.08
CA ALA A 63 -4.45 7.74 -26.79
C ALA A 63 -5.76 7.02 -26.46
N ARG A 64 -5.74 5.68 -26.45
CA ARG A 64 -6.89 4.86 -26.07
C ARG A 64 -7.32 5.11 -24.63
N TYR A 65 -6.38 5.16 -23.68
CA TYR A 65 -6.67 5.50 -22.29
C TYR A 65 -7.45 6.82 -22.19
N ARG A 66 -6.98 7.89 -22.85
CA ARG A 66 -7.66 9.19 -22.83
C ARG A 66 -9.08 9.11 -23.40
N GLN A 67 -9.29 8.34 -24.47
CA GLN A 67 -10.62 8.14 -25.03
C GLN A 67 -11.55 7.39 -24.07
N LEU A 68 -11.07 6.35 -23.40
CA LEU A 68 -11.85 5.61 -22.40
C LEU A 68 -12.27 6.50 -21.22
N MET A 69 -11.37 7.38 -20.78
CA MET A 69 -11.63 8.33 -19.69
C MET A 69 -12.57 9.48 -20.09
N GLN A 70 -12.80 9.71 -21.39
CA GLN A 70 -13.85 10.62 -21.87
C GLN A 70 -15.23 9.94 -21.92
N GLY A 71 -15.27 8.60 -21.78
CA GLY A 71 -16.49 7.80 -21.83
C GLY A 71 -17.07 7.44 -20.46
N PRO A 72 -17.98 6.45 -20.42
CA PRO A 72 -18.62 6.00 -19.18
C PRO A 72 -17.63 5.59 -18.08
N LEU A 73 -16.51 4.96 -18.44
CA LEU A 73 -15.49 4.56 -17.46
C LEU A 73 -14.95 5.77 -16.68
N GLY A 74 -14.61 6.86 -17.38
CA GLY A 74 -14.16 8.09 -16.73
C GLY A 74 -15.26 8.83 -15.96
N LEU A 75 -16.52 8.68 -16.36
CA LEU A 75 -17.64 9.21 -15.58
C LEU A 75 -17.78 8.49 -14.22
N PHE A 76 -17.67 7.15 -14.22
CA PHE A 76 -17.73 6.36 -13.00
C PHE A 76 -16.44 6.41 -12.17
N SER A 77 -15.28 6.62 -12.80
CA SER A 77 -13.97 6.61 -12.15
C SER A 77 -13.02 7.67 -12.74
N PRO A 78 -13.21 8.97 -12.43
CA PRO A 78 -12.49 10.08 -13.08
C PRO A 78 -10.97 10.10 -12.91
N ASN A 79 -10.43 9.43 -11.88
CA ASN A 79 -8.99 9.45 -11.55
C ASN A 79 -8.36 8.06 -11.67
N LEU A 80 -8.92 7.21 -12.53
CA LEU A 80 -8.40 5.88 -12.75
C LEU A 80 -7.04 5.94 -13.46
N ASP A 81 -6.09 5.17 -12.96
CA ASP A 81 -4.78 5.09 -13.58
C ASP A 81 -4.85 4.41 -14.96
N PRO A 82 -3.92 4.70 -15.88
CA PRO A 82 -3.96 4.22 -17.25
C PRO A 82 -3.97 2.70 -17.39
N LEU A 83 -3.20 1.99 -16.56
CA LEU A 83 -3.05 0.53 -16.65
C LEU A 83 -4.31 -0.17 -16.14
N THR A 84 -4.92 0.31 -15.05
CA THR A 84 -6.20 -0.19 -14.57
C THR A 84 -7.32 0.09 -15.57
N ALA A 85 -7.39 1.30 -16.14
CA ALA A 85 -8.38 1.66 -17.14
C ALA A 85 -8.30 0.76 -18.39
N LEU A 86 -7.09 0.58 -18.94
CA LEU A 86 -6.84 -0.29 -20.08
C LEU A 86 -7.06 -1.78 -19.75
N GLY A 87 -6.79 -2.19 -18.51
CA GLY A 87 -7.01 -3.56 -18.02
C GLY A 87 -8.49 -3.93 -17.86
N ILE A 88 -9.31 -3.02 -17.36
CA ILE A 88 -10.77 -3.20 -17.25
C ILE A 88 -11.38 -3.35 -18.66
N GLU A 89 -11.01 -2.44 -19.56
CA GLU A 89 -11.52 -2.36 -20.93
C GLU A 89 -10.74 -3.20 -21.94
N ALA A 90 -9.90 -4.14 -21.48
CA ALA A 90 -9.04 -4.95 -22.34
C ALA A 90 -9.83 -5.74 -23.40
N ARG A 91 -9.36 -5.76 -24.65
CA ARG A 91 -10.05 -6.42 -25.77
C ARG A 91 -9.80 -7.93 -25.84
N SER A 92 -8.86 -8.41 -25.04
CA SER A 92 -8.49 -9.83 -24.97
C SER A 92 -7.85 -10.14 -23.63
N ASP A 93 -7.81 -11.42 -23.28
CA ASP A 93 -7.10 -11.89 -22.09
C ASP A 93 -5.60 -11.63 -22.16
N LYS A 94 -5.03 -11.56 -23.37
CA LYS A 94 -3.62 -11.21 -23.56
C LYS A 94 -3.37 -9.74 -23.19
N GLU A 95 -4.22 -8.82 -23.67
CA GLU A 95 -4.14 -7.41 -23.27
C GLU A 95 -4.32 -7.25 -21.75
N ARG A 96 -5.35 -7.90 -21.20
CA ARG A 96 -5.67 -7.82 -19.75
C ARG A 96 -4.48 -8.25 -18.90
N ARG A 97 -3.84 -9.36 -19.27
CA ARG A 97 -2.68 -9.91 -18.56
C ARG A 97 -1.45 -9.00 -18.66
N ARG A 98 -1.16 -8.47 -19.87
CA ARG A 98 -0.06 -7.52 -20.07
C ARG A 98 -0.22 -6.27 -19.19
N TYR A 99 -1.41 -5.67 -19.15
CA TYR A 99 -1.63 -4.47 -18.32
C TYR A 99 -1.55 -4.77 -16.82
N ALA A 100 -2.06 -5.93 -16.38
CA ALA A 100 -1.91 -6.36 -14.99
C ALA A 100 -0.43 -6.57 -14.59
N GLU A 101 0.36 -7.19 -15.47
CA GLU A 101 1.81 -7.38 -15.25
C GLU A 101 2.55 -6.02 -15.19
N LEU A 102 2.23 -5.09 -16.07
CA LEU A 102 2.77 -3.72 -16.02
C LEU A 102 2.39 -3.00 -14.72
N GLN A 103 1.13 -3.15 -14.26
CA GLN A 103 0.65 -2.54 -13.03
C GLN A 103 1.45 -3.03 -11.82
N VAL A 104 1.64 -4.34 -11.70
CA VAL A 104 2.44 -4.94 -10.62
C VAL A 104 3.87 -4.40 -10.62
N GLN A 105 4.49 -4.22 -11.79
CA GLN A 105 5.84 -3.65 -11.87
C GLN A 105 5.90 -2.18 -11.44
N VAL A 106 4.92 -1.36 -11.83
CA VAL A 106 4.82 0.04 -11.41
C VAL A 106 4.62 0.13 -9.90
N GLU A 107 3.73 -0.69 -9.35
CA GLU A 107 3.45 -0.74 -7.91
C GLU A 107 4.66 -1.20 -7.11
N ALA A 108 5.39 -2.22 -7.57
CA ALA A 108 6.63 -2.66 -6.94
C ALA A 108 7.66 -1.53 -6.86
N ARG A 109 7.92 -0.83 -7.98
CA ARG A 109 8.83 0.34 -8.02
C ARG A 109 8.36 1.46 -7.09
N ARG A 110 7.04 1.72 -7.02
CA ARG A 110 6.48 2.72 -6.11
C ARG A 110 6.68 2.34 -4.65
N ALA A 111 6.46 1.08 -4.29
CA ALA A 111 6.66 0.57 -2.94
C ALA A 111 8.13 0.69 -2.52
N GLU A 112 9.07 0.33 -3.39
CA GLU A 112 10.51 0.47 -3.15
C GLU A 112 10.91 1.93 -2.86
N LYS A 113 10.45 2.87 -3.69
CA LYS A 113 10.71 4.31 -3.48
C LYS A 113 10.11 4.82 -2.17
N THR A 114 8.89 4.37 -1.86
CA THR A 114 8.20 4.75 -0.61
C THR A 114 8.95 4.22 0.60
N LEU A 115 9.43 2.98 0.56
CA LEU A 115 10.22 2.38 1.64
C LEU A 115 11.58 3.08 1.81
N ALA A 116 12.24 3.44 0.72
CA ALA A 116 13.49 4.21 0.76
C ALA A 116 13.27 5.57 1.43
N TYR A 117 12.21 6.28 1.06
CA TYR A 117 11.85 7.55 1.70
C TYR A 117 11.50 7.36 3.18
N GLN A 118 10.71 6.34 3.52
CA GLN A 118 10.34 6.05 4.90
C GLN A 118 11.57 5.86 5.80
N ARG A 119 12.59 5.12 5.34
CA ARG A 119 13.85 4.94 6.08
C ARG A 119 14.59 6.27 6.30
N ALA A 120 14.63 7.12 5.27
CA ALA A 120 15.25 8.44 5.37
C ALA A 120 14.47 9.34 6.36
N TYR A 121 13.14 9.28 6.32
CA TYR A 121 12.27 9.99 7.25
C TYR A 121 12.47 9.50 8.69
N ASP A 122 12.54 8.20 8.92
CA ASP A 122 12.78 7.61 10.24
C ASP A 122 14.12 8.06 10.83
N THR A 123 15.16 8.11 10.00
CA THR A 123 16.49 8.61 10.38
C THR A 123 16.45 10.11 10.70
N ALA A 124 15.75 10.89 9.88
CA ALA A 124 15.57 12.33 10.13
C ALA A 124 14.81 12.58 11.44
N TRP A 125 13.78 11.79 11.72
CA TRP A 125 13.01 11.90 12.96
C TRP A 125 13.88 11.68 14.20
N GLN A 126 14.70 10.63 14.22
CA GLN A 126 15.61 10.35 15.34
C GLN A 126 16.56 11.51 15.62
N ARG A 127 17.08 12.14 14.57
CA ARG A 127 17.98 13.29 14.68
C ARG A 127 17.28 14.56 15.14
N LEU A 128 16.06 14.82 14.66
CA LEU A 128 15.35 16.08 14.89
C LEU A 128 14.48 16.05 16.17
N HIS A 129 14.03 14.86 16.60
CA HIS A 129 13.11 14.70 17.72
C HIS A 129 13.47 13.50 18.63
N PRO A 130 14.67 13.47 19.25
CA PRO A 130 15.18 12.30 19.99
C PRO A 130 14.37 11.97 21.27
N GLY A 131 13.66 12.93 21.86
CA GLY A 131 12.86 12.74 23.08
C GLY A 131 11.35 12.60 22.85
N MET A 132 10.88 12.68 21.61
CA MET A 132 9.44 12.57 21.30
C MET A 132 9.10 11.12 20.98
N GLN A 133 8.35 10.49 21.90
CA GLN A 133 7.93 9.10 21.74
C GLN A 133 6.97 8.97 20.56
N ARG A 134 7.30 8.11 19.60
CA ARG A 134 6.35 7.76 18.55
C ARG A 134 5.22 6.92 19.14
N VAL A 135 4.03 7.03 18.55
CA VAL A 135 2.88 6.19 18.88
C VAL A 135 3.34 4.73 18.81
N THR A 136 3.42 4.14 19.99
CA THR A 136 3.70 2.72 20.20
C THR A 136 2.33 2.14 20.48
N LEU A 137 1.74 1.39 19.55
CA LEU A 137 0.47 0.76 19.87
C LEU A 137 0.73 -0.24 21.01
N PRO A 138 -0.13 -0.33 22.04
CA PRO A 138 -0.04 -1.40 23.01
C PRO A 138 -0.11 -2.74 22.26
N GLY A 139 0.97 -3.52 22.31
CA GLY A 139 1.12 -4.77 21.54
C GLY A 139 1.84 -4.65 20.18
N HIS A 140 2.07 -3.43 19.66
CA HIS A 140 2.98 -3.18 18.53
C HIS A 140 3.97 -2.08 18.89
N THR A 141 5.09 -2.47 19.49
CA THR A 141 6.29 -1.63 19.47
C THR A 141 6.75 -1.51 18.01
N PRO A 142 7.06 -0.30 17.50
CA PRO A 142 7.85 -0.14 16.28
C PRO A 142 9.25 -0.68 16.60
N GLY A 143 9.41 -1.99 16.40
CA GLY A 143 10.45 -2.85 16.97
C GLY A 143 9.99 -4.32 17.16
N ASN A 144 8.67 -4.57 17.19
CA ASN A 144 8.03 -5.89 17.28
C ASN A 144 7.42 -6.42 15.98
N SER A 145 7.66 -5.78 14.84
CA SER A 145 7.77 -6.55 13.60
C SER A 145 9.11 -7.28 13.62
N SER A 146 9.19 -8.34 14.45
CA SER A 146 10.26 -9.35 14.49
C SER A 146 11.61 -8.94 13.91
N THR A 147 12.22 -7.92 14.50
CA THR A 147 13.66 -7.68 14.45
C THR A 147 13.99 -6.77 15.62
N THR A 148 13.94 -7.35 16.83
CA THR A 148 15.11 -7.13 17.67
C THR A 148 16.30 -7.40 16.76
N VAL A 149 17.23 -6.47 16.67
CA VAL A 149 18.54 -6.68 16.06
C VAL A 149 19.33 -7.60 17.02
N ASN A 150 18.77 -8.81 17.20
CA ASN A 150 19.10 -9.98 18.00
C ASN A 150 18.06 -11.13 17.82
N SER A 151 16.98 -11.00 17.02
CA SER A 151 16.01 -12.08 16.74
C SER A 151 16.50 -13.11 15.72
N THR A 152 17.74 -12.98 15.23
CA THR A 152 18.40 -14.02 14.43
C THR A 152 18.65 -15.31 15.22
N ASP A 153 18.35 -15.34 16.54
CA ASP A 153 18.72 -16.47 17.39
C ASP A 153 17.60 -17.06 18.27
N ARG A 154 16.40 -16.46 18.32
CA ARG A 154 15.31 -17.04 19.16
C ARG A 154 14.75 -18.31 18.52
N ILE A 155 14.74 -19.37 19.30
CA ILE A 155 14.27 -20.70 18.91
C ILE A 155 12.75 -20.73 18.99
N ALA A 156 12.08 -21.28 17.99
CA ALA A 156 10.66 -21.63 18.07
C ALA A 156 10.52 -23.14 18.27
N VAL A 157 9.68 -23.55 19.21
CA VAL A 157 9.37 -24.96 19.48
C VAL A 157 7.89 -25.23 19.30
N PHE A 158 7.56 -26.08 18.33
CA PHE A 158 6.20 -26.51 18.06
C PHE A 158 5.93 -27.83 18.78
N ILE A 159 4.83 -27.87 19.53
CA ILE A 159 4.40 -29.04 20.30
C ILE A 159 2.91 -29.30 20.08
N LYS A 160 2.45 -30.50 20.43
CA LYS A 160 1.02 -30.83 20.52
C LYS A 160 0.75 -31.56 21.84
N ASP A 161 -0.49 -31.53 22.31
CA ASP A 161 -0.88 -32.40 23.41
C ASP A 161 -0.82 -33.87 22.99
N GLY A 162 -0.54 -34.77 23.93
CA GLY A 162 -0.30 -36.19 23.64
C GLY A 162 1.01 -36.50 22.88
N CYS A 163 1.90 -35.51 22.73
CA CYS A 163 3.23 -35.70 22.16
C CYS A 163 4.23 -36.14 23.25
N ALA A 164 4.52 -37.44 23.32
CA ALA A 164 5.46 -38.00 24.27
C ALA A 164 6.86 -37.31 24.27
N PRO A 165 7.51 -37.04 23.11
CA PRO A 165 8.82 -36.41 23.11
C PRO A 165 8.82 -34.90 23.42
N CYS A 166 7.66 -34.23 23.39
CA CYS A 166 7.59 -32.77 23.45
C CYS A 166 8.01 -32.21 24.82
N GLY A 167 7.66 -32.88 25.91
CA GLY A 167 8.03 -32.43 27.26
C GLY A 167 9.55 -32.42 27.45
N LEU A 168 10.23 -33.51 27.07
CA LEU A 168 11.68 -33.63 27.19
C LEU A 168 12.42 -32.59 26.34
N ALA A 169 11.99 -32.39 25.09
CA ALA A 169 12.61 -31.39 24.21
C ALA A 169 12.53 -29.97 24.78
N VAL A 170 11.39 -29.60 25.37
CA VAL A 170 11.21 -28.28 26.00
C VAL A 170 12.04 -28.15 27.28
N GLN A 171 12.18 -29.21 28.06
CA GLN A 171 13.05 -29.21 29.23
C GLN A 171 14.52 -29.04 28.86
N GLN A 172 14.99 -29.70 27.80
CA GLN A 172 16.35 -29.52 27.29
C GLN A 172 16.61 -28.09 26.81
N LEU A 173 15.66 -27.49 26.08
CA LEU A 173 15.74 -26.08 25.68
C LEU A 173 15.74 -25.12 26.87
N GLN A 174 14.99 -25.44 27.92
CA GLN A 174 15.00 -24.64 29.14
C GLN A 174 16.35 -24.75 29.88
N ALA A 175 16.96 -25.94 29.90
CA ALA A 175 18.24 -26.20 30.57
C ALA A 175 19.44 -25.54 29.87
N SER A 176 19.35 -25.26 28.57
CA SER A 176 20.38 -24.51 27.84
C SER A 176 20.32 -22.99 28.03
N ASP A 177 19.41 -22.50 28.88
CA ASP A 177 19.20 -21.09 29.22
C ASP A 177 18.93 -20.15 28.03
N VAL A 178 18.57 -20.72 26.87
CA VAL A 178 18.17 -19.95 25.69
C VAL A 178 16.72 -19.51 25.80
N GLY A 179 16.41 -18.32 25.31
CA GLY A 179 15.02 -17.87 25.18
C GLY A 179 14.34 -18.55 23.99
N PHE A 180 13.10 -19.00 24.17
CA PHE A 180 12.36 -19.67 23.11
C PHE A 180 10.86 -19.36 23.13
N ASP A 181 10.25 -19.50 21.95
CA ASP A 181 8.83 -19.28 21.75
C ASP A 181 8.15 -20.63 21.52
N LEU A 182 7.28 -21.02 22.45
CA LEU A 182 6.54 -22.28 22.38
C LEU A 182 5.21 -22.07 21.66
N TYR A 183 4.93 -22.92 20.67
CA TYR A 183 3.70 -22.91 19.89
C TYR A 183 2.96 -24.24 20.05
N MET A 184 1.76 -24.21 20.63
CA MET A 184 0.91 -25.40 20.72
C MET A 184 0.01 -25.55 19.49
N VAL A 185 0.33 -26.56 18.69
CA VAL A 185 -0.44 -27.04 17.53
C VAL A 185 -1.73 -27.70 18.00
N GLY A 186 -2.84 -27.36 17.35
CA GLY A 186 -4.15 -27.93 17.66
C GLY A 186 -4.77 -27.44 18.97
N SER A 187 -4.23 -26.38 19.58
CA SER A 187 -4.77 -25.82 20.84
C SER A 187 -6.16 -25.21 20.71
N ARG A 188 -6.62 -24.86 19.50
CA ARG A 188 -7.95 -24.24 19.24
C ARG A 188 -8.23 -23.02 20.13
N ALA A 189 -7.21 -22.17 20.34
CA ALA A 189 -7.28 -21.00 21.23
C ALA A 189 -7.68 -21.33 22.69
N ASN A 190 -7.44 -22.56 23.14
CA ASN A 190 -7.68 -22.96 24.53
C ASN A 190 -6.43 -22.66 25.38
N ASP A 191 -6.42 -21.51 26.04
CA ASP A 191 -5.30 -21.11 26.90
C ASP A 191 -5.08 -22.07 28.08
N THR A 192 -6.15 -22.65 28.62
CA THR A 192 -6.07 -23.56 29.77
C THR A 192 -5.29 -24.81 29.40
N LEU A 193 -5.49 -25.33 28.19
CA LEU A 193 -4.71 -26.46 27.67
C LEU A 193 -3.21 -26.15 27.63
N ILE A 194 -2.83 -24.97 27.13
CA ILE A 194 -1.41 -24.56 27.05
C ILE A 194 -0.82 -24.39 28.46
N ARG A 195 -1.55 -23.73 29.36
CA ARG A 195 -1.09 -23.51 30.75
C ARG A 195 -0.90 -24.83 31.49
N ASP A 196 -1.84 -25.76 31.35
CA ASP A 196 -1.74 -27.05 32.05
C ASP A 196 -0.66 -27.93 31.45
N TRP A 197 -0.46 -27.88 30.13
CA TRP A 197 0.65 -28.54 29.48
C TRP A 197 2.00 -27.97 29.95
N ALA A 198 2.14 -26.64 30.02
CA ALA A 198 3.36 -25.97 30.48
C ALA A 198 3.72 -26.35 31.93
N LYS A 199 2.73 -26.46 32.82
CA LYS A 199 2.91 -26.97 34.18
C LYS A 199 3.43 -28.41 34.18
N ARG A 200 2.80 -29.31 33.41
CA ARG A 200 3.25 -30.72 33.30
C ARG A 200 4.67 -30.84 32.75
N ALA A 201 5.03 -30.00 31.78
CA ALA A 201 6.37 -29.94 31.21
C ALA A 201 7.41 -29.27 32.14
N SER A 202 7.00 -28.77 33.31
CA SER A 202 7.86 -28.06 34.27
C SER A 202 8.53 -26.81 33.65
N ILE A 203 7.78 -26.05 32.86
CA ILE A 203 8.25 -24.74 32.38
C ILE A 203 8.32 -23.78 33.57
N ASN A 204 9.46 -23.10 33.70
CA ASN A 204 9.71 -22.14 34.76
C ASN A 204 8.79 -20.92 34.59
N PRO A 205 7.88 -20.63 35.54
CA PRO A 205 6.94 -19.53 35.42
C PRO A 205 7.61 -18.15 35.45
N ASP A 206 8.77 -18.00 36.09
CA ASP A 206 9.52 -16.74 36.07
C ASP A 206 10.07 -16.43 34.69
N ARG A 207 10.50 -17.46 33.96
CA ARG A 207 10.93 -17.35 32.57
C ARG A 207 9.79 -17.01 31.62
N VAL A 208 8.57 -17.44 31.94
CA VAL A 208 7.37 -17.00 31.21
C VAL A 208 7.02 -15.55 31.54
N ARG A 209 7.02 -15.19 32.84
CA ARG A 209 6.72 -13.84 33.32
C ARG A 209 7.67 -12.78 32.77
N ASN A 210 8.96 -13.10 32.64
CA ASN A 210 9.97 -12.20 32.12
C ASN A 210 10.12 -12.24 30.58
N GLY A 211 9.33 -13.06 29.87
CA GLY A 211 9.32 -13.14 28.40
C GLY A 211 10.49 -13.91 27.77
N SER A 212 11.36 -14.54 28.57
CA SER A 212 12.40 -15.43 28.03
C SER A 212 11.81 -16.70 27.42
N ILE A 213 10.68 -17.19 27.95
CA ILE A 213 9.86 -18.24 27.35
C ILE A 213 8.49 -17.64 27.03
N THR A 214 7.98 -17.81 25.81
CA THR A 214 6.61 -17.42 25.48
C THR A 214 5.75 -18.65 25.23
N LEU A 215 4.47 -18.58 25.62
CA LEU A 215 3.49 -19.65 25.41
C LEU A 215 2.45 -19.14 24.40
N ASN A 216 2.36 -19.78 23.24
CA ASN A 216 1.57 -19.29 22.12
C ASN A 216 0.69 -20.39 21.53
N HIS A 217 -0.42 -19.98 20.93
CA HIS A 217 -1.17 -20.83 20.02
C HIS A 217 -0.46 -20.87 18.67
N ASP A 218 -0.39 -22.05 18.07
CA ASP A 218 0.20 -22.20 16.74
C ASP A 218 -0.54 -21.40 15.65
N ALA A 219 -1.88 -21.39 15.70
CA ALA A 219 -2.75 -20.69 14.74
C ALA A 219 -2.41 -20.99 13.25
N GLY A 220 -1.91 -22.19 12.93
CA GLY A 220 -1.55 -22.59 11.56
C GLY A 220 -0.10 -22.29 11.19
N ARG A 221 0.70 -21.74 12.10
CA ARG A 221 2.11 -21.39 11.86
C ARG A 221 2.93 -22.62 11.47
N TRP A 222 2.80 -23.74 12.16
CA TRP A 222 3.53 -24.98 11.87
C TRP A 222 3.32 -25.42 10.42
N LEU A 223 2.06 -25.45 9.97
CA LEU A 223 1.71 -25.82 8.60
C LEU A 223 2.29 -24.83 7.58
N SER A 224 2.26 -23.53 7.89
CA SER A 224 2.80 -22.48 7.00
C SER A 224 4.32 -22.55 6.80
N LEU A 225 5.05 -23.14 7.74
CA LEU A 225 6.50 -23.31 7.62
C LEU A 225 6.89 -24.39 6.59
N GLY A 226 5.99 -25.32 6.28
CA GLY A 226 6.23 -26.38 5.28
C GLY A 226 7.42 -27.31 5.61
N LEU A 227 7.85 -27.35 6.88
CA LEU A 227 8.99 -28.17 7.30
C LEU A 227 8.59 -29.64 7.51
N PRO A 228 9.41 -30.61 7.08
CA PRO A 228 9.09 -32.02 7.23
C PRO A 228 9.31 -32.53 8.67
N GLY A 229 8.57 -33.59 9.03
CA GLY A 229 8.76 -34.36 10.26
C GLY A 229 7.69 -34.12 11.33
N ASP A 230 7.68 -34.99 12.35
CA ASP A 230 6.73 -34.94 13.45
C ASP A 230 7.15 -33.97 14.57
N LEU A 231 6.20 -33.62 15.43
CA LEU A 231 6.44 -32.81 16.63
C LEU A 231 7.13 -33.63 17.74
N PRO A 232 8.00 -33.03 18.57
CA PRO A 232 8.30 -31.59 18.65
C PRO A 232 9.17 -31.11 17.50
N ALA A 233 8.88 -29.94 16.96
CA ALA A 233 9.75 -29.30 15.98
C ALA A 233 10.44 -28.09 16.61
N VAL A 234 11.76 -28.21 16.82
CA VAL A 234 12.62 -27.12 17.24
C VAL A 234 13.20 -26.48 15.99
N VAL A 235 12.92 -25.20 15.76
CA VAL A 235 13.31 -24.49 14.55
C VAL A 235 13.95 -23.15 14.90
N ARG A 236 14.89 -22.71 14.06
CA ARG A 236 15.53 -21.40 14.15
C ARG A 236 15.59 -20.79 12.77
N GLN A 237 15.53 -19.46 12.69
CA GLN A 237 15.73 -18.75 11.45
C GLN A 237 17.24 -18.59 11.19
N VAL A 238 17.72 -19.12 10.07
CA VAL A 238 19.12 -19.00 9.62
C VAL A 238 19.11 -18.37 8.24
N ASN A 239 19.74 -17.21 8.06
CA ASN A 239 19.75 -16.46 6.80
C ASN A 239 18.34 -16.21 6.22
N GLY A 240 17.39 -15.88 7.09
CA GLY A 240 16.00 -15.62 6.69
C GLY A 240 15.15 -16.87 6.44
N GLN A 241 15.74 -18.07 6.41
CA GLN A 241 15.06 -19.34 6.20
C GLN A 241 14.84 -20.08 7.53
N TRP A 242 13.65 -20.62 7.75
CA TRP A 242 13.40 -21.48 8.91
C TRP A 242 14.04 -22.84 8.69
N GLN A 243 14.83 -23.28 9.67
CA GLN A 243 15.51 -24.57 9.63
C GLN A 243 15.26 -25.33 10.93
N ARG A 244 14.92 -26.61 10.79
CA ARG A 244 14.81 -27.52 11.93
C ARG A 244 16.20 -27.77 12.51
N GLN A 245 16.33 -27.60 13.82
CA GLN A 245 17.57 -27.93 14.52
C GLN A 245 17.71 -29.46 14.54
N ARG A 246 18.91 -29.97 14.25
CA ARG A 246 19.21 -31.39 14.48
C ARG A 246 19.28 -31.60 15.99
N GLN A 247 18.53 -32.57 16.49
CA GLN A 247 18.60 -33.04 17.87
C GLN A 247 19.87 -33.87 18.08
#